data_AF-A0A8T3STZ7-F1
#
_entry.id   AF-A0A8T3STZ7-F1
#
_cell.length_a   1.000
_cell.length_b   1.000
_cell.length_c   1.000
_cell.angle_alpha   90.00
_cell.angle_beta   90.00
_cell.angle_gamma   90.00
#
_symmetry.space_group_name_H-M   'P 1'
#
loop_
_entity.id
_entity.type
_entity.pdbx_description
1 polymer ?
#
loop_
_entity_poly.entity_id
_entity_poly.type
_entity_poly.pdbx_seq_one_letter_code
_entity_poly.pdbx_strand_id
1 'polypeptide(L)'
;MQSDKSDKGDRSIGGLIRDLTYELTSLVSKEAELAKAEASEKVSQVGAGIAALAVAVVLLVVGLEELTDAATVGVGYLLPQAMVPWLAPLIVGGVIAILGLILLMKGRSNLQPLNLAPNRTTESLRKDKAVAQEQFR
;
A
#
# COMPACT_ATOMS: atom_id res chain seq x y z
N MET A 1 -1.70 72.08 -25.43
CA MET A 1 -0.62 71.92 -24.44
C MET A 1 -1.21 71.49 -23.11
N GLN A 2 -1.07 70.21 -22.75
CA GLN A 2 -1.16 69.66 -21.39
C GLN A 2 -0.71 68.19 -21.52
N SER A 3 0.61 68.00 -21.49
CA SER A 3 1.35 67.45 -20.35
C SER A 3 1.30 65.92 -20.35
N ASP A 4 2.08 65.37 -21.28
CA ASP A 4 2.72 64.07 -21.21
C ASP A 4 3.43 63.92 -19.85
N LYS A 5 2.75 63.33 -18.86
CA LYS A 5 3.32 62.98 -17.56
C LYS A 5 3.57 61.48 -17.55
N SER A 6 4.79 61.12 -17.95
CA SER A 6 5.66 60.18 -17.25
C SER A 6 4.94 59.02 -16.54
N ASP A 7 4.51 58.01 -17.30
CA ASP A 7 4.17 56.69 -16.76
C ASP A 7 5.26 55.66 -17.11
N LYS A 8 6.50 55.99 -16.77
CA LYS A 8 7.69 55.12 -16.92
C LYS A 8 8.16 54.53 -15.59
N GLY A 9 7.27 54.47 -14.59
CA GLY A 9 7.54 53.84 -13.29
C GLY A 9 7.36 52.32 -13.27
N ASP A 10 6.55 51.76 -14.17
CA ASP A 10 6.01 50.40 -14.03
C ASP A 10 6.74 49.31 -14.83
N ARG A 11 7.91 49.61 -15.43
CA ARG A 11 8.78 48.60 -16.08
C ARG A 11 10.22 48.64 -15.59
N SER A 12 10.40 48.88 -14.30
CA SER A 12 11.69 48.70 -13.62
C SER A 12 12.04 47.20 -13.53
N ILE A 13 13.33 46.84 -13.64
CA ILE A 13 13.83 45.48 -13.36
C ILE A 13 13.41 45.02 -11.95
N GLY A 14 13.26 45.95 -11.01
CA GLY A 14 12.74 45.68 -9.67
C GLY A 14 11.26 45.25 -9.65
N GLY A 15 10.45 45.73 -10.61
CA GLY A 15 9.05 45.30 -10.77
C GLY A 15 8.95 43.86 -11.28
N LEU A 16 9.76 43.49 -12.29
CA LEU A 16 9.78 42.14 -12.86
C LEU A 16 10.26 41.08 -11.85
N ILE A 17 11.25 41.39 -11.01
CA ILE A 17 11.70 40.49 -9.93
C ILE A 17 10.61 40.33 -8.88
N ARG A 18 9.88 41.41 -8.56
CA ARG A 18 8.75 41.36 -7.64
C ARG A 18 7.63 40.47 -8.19
N ASP A 19 7.28 40.62 -9.46
CA ASP A 19 6.22 39.83 -10.09
C ASP A 19 6.62 38.34 -10.20
N LEU A 20 7.87 38.05 -10.58
CA LEU A 20 8.37 36.67 -10.62
C LEU A 20 8.37 36.02 -9.24
N THR A 21 8.77 36.73 -8.18
CA THR A 21 8.72 36.19 -6.81
C THR A 21 7.29 35.96 -6.34
N TYR A 22 6.34 36.80 -6.72
CA TYR A 22 4.92 36.56 -6.48
C TYR A 22 4.40 35.33 -7.23
N GLU A 23 4.75 35.16 -8.50
CA GLU A 23 4.35 34.01 -9.31
C GLU A 23 4.93 32.70 -8.77
N LEU A 24 6.21 32.68 -8.38
CA LEU A 24 6.84 31.51 -7.76
C LEU A 24 6.17 31.15 -6.43
N THR A 25 5.86 32.14 -5.59
CA THR A 25 5.17 31.91 -4.32
C THR A 25 3.74 31.38 -4.55
N SER A 26 3.06 31.89 -5.58
CA SER A 26 1.74 31.40 -6.00
C SER A 26 1.81 29.95 -6.51
N LEU A 27 2.83 29.62 -7.30
CA LEU A 27 3.02 28.28 -7.84
C LEU A 27 3.27 27.26 -6.74
N VAL A 28 4.18 27.56 -5.79
CA VAL A 28 4.46 26.68 -4.64
C VAL A 28 3.19 26.44 -3.82
N SER A 29 2.37 27.47 -3.61
CA SER A 29 1.11 27.34 -2.88
C SER A 29 0.12 26.44 -3.63
N LYS A 30 0.02 26.60 -4.95
CA LYS A 30 -0.84 25.75 -5.81
C LYS A 30 -0.36 24.31 -5.87
N GLU A 31 0.94 24.06 -5.96
CA GLU A 31 1.49 22.70 -5.92
C GLU A 31 1.25 22.04 -4.56
N ALA A 32 1.34 22.79 -3.46
CA ALA A 32 1.00 22.28 -2.13
C ALA A 32 -0.50 21.92 -2.03
N GLU A 33 -1.38 22.76 -2.58
CA GLU A 33 -2.82 22.48 -2.65
C GLU A 33 -3.12 21.24 -3.51
N LEU A 34 -2.46 21.12 -4.67
CA LEU A 34 -2.60 19.97 -5.56
C LEU A 34 -2.08 18.69 -4.91
N ALA A 35 -0.89 18.73 -4.31
CA ALA A 35 -0.32 17.59 -3.60
C ALA A 35 -1.22 17.15 -2.43
N LYS A 36 -1.84 18.10 -1.72
CA LYS A 36 -2.83 17.79 -0.68
C LYS A 36 -4.08 17.15 -1.25
N ALA A 37 -4.60 17.64 -2.37
CA ALA A 37 -5.76 17.06 -3.04
C ALA A 37 -5.47 15.63 -3.53
N GLU A 38 -4.34 15.41 -4.19
CA GLU A 38 -3.92 14.10 -4.67
C GLU A 38 -3.67 13.13 -3.48
N ALA A 39 -3.03 13.60 -2.40
CA ALA A 39 -2.86 12.79 -1.20
C ALA A 39 -4.21 12.40 -0.58
N SER A 40 -5.17 13.33 -0.51
CA SER A 40 -6.52 13.06 0.00
C SER A 40 -7.26 12.05 -0.87
N GLU A 41 -7.14 12.14 -2.20
CA GLU A 41 -7.75 11.20 -3.12
C GLU A 41 -7.14 9.80 -2.99
N LYS A 42 -5.81 9.69 -2.91
CA LYS A 42 -5.13 8.41 -2.67
C LYS A 42 -5.51 7.80 -1.33
N VAL A 43 -5.61 8.59 -0.26
CA VAL A 43 -6.04 8.12 1.07
C VAL A 43 -7.48 7.60 1.01
N SER A 44 -8.38 8.33 0.34
CA SER A 44 -9.77 7.90 0.15
C SER A 44 -9.85 6.59 -0.62
N GLN A 45 -9.11 6.47 -1.73
CA GLN A 45 -9.07 5.25 -2.55
C GLN A 45 -8.53 4.04 -1.77
N VAL A 46 -7.42 4.22 -1.04
CA VAL A 46 -6.86 3.18 -0.17
C VAL A 46 -7.85 2.82 0.94
N GLY A 47 -8.50 3.80 1.55
CA GLY A 47 -9.51 3.59 2.59
C GLY A 47 -10.70 2.77 2.11
N ALA A 48 -11.26 3.10 0.94
CA ALA A 48 -12.33 2.33 0.31
C ALA A 48 -11.89 0.90 -0.02
N GLY A 49 -10.65 0.73 -0.52
CA GLY A 49 -10.07 -0.59 -0.77
C GLY A 49 -9.95 -1.43 0.50
N ILE A 50 -9.46 -0.85 1.61
CA ILE A 50 -9.37 -1.53 2.91
C ILE A 50 -10.76 -1.91 3.42
N ALA A 51 -11.76 -1.03 3.31
CA ALA A 51 -13.12 -1.33 3.72
C ALA A 51 -13.72 -2.51 2.93
N ALA A 52 -13.53 -2.53 1.60
CA ALA A 52 -13.98 -3.62 0.76
C ALA A 52 -13.27 -4.95 1.12
N LEU A 53 -11.96 -4.91 1.38
CA LEU A 53 -11.20 -6.08 1.82
C LEU A 53 -11.68 -6.60 3.18
N ALA A 54 -12.01 -5.72 4.13
CA ALA A 54 -12.55 -6.12 5.42
C ALA A 54 -13.87 -6.88 5.27
N VAL A 55 -14.81 -6.37 4.46
CA VAL A 55 -16.07 -7.05 4.16
C VAL A 55 -15.84 -8.39 3.45
N ALA A 56 -14.94 -8.43 2.47
CA ALA A 56 -14.59 -9.66 1.77
C ALA A 56 -14.03 -10.74 2.71
N VAL A 57 -13.15 -10.36 3.65
CA VAL A 57 -12.61 -11.29 4.67
C VAL A 57 -13.73 -11.86 5.53
N VAL A 58 -14.67 -11.03 6.01
CA VAL A 58 -15.81 -11.50 6.80
C VAL A 58 -16.66 -12.50 6.01
N LEU A 59 -17.01 -12.17 4.77
CA LEU A 59 -17.80 -13.06 3.91
C LEU A 59 -17.08 -14.37 3.61
N LEU A 60 -15.77 -14.33 3.37
CA LEU A 60 -14.96 -15.53 3.15
C LEU A 60 -14.88 -16.40 4.40
N VAL A 61 -14.78 -15.81 5.59
CA VAL A 61 -14.78 -16.57 6.85
C VAL A 61 -16.12 -17.27 7.07
N VAL A 62 -17.24 -16.56 6.87
CA VAL A 62 -18.59 -17.15 6.99
C VAL A 62 -18.80 -18.25 5.95
N GLY A 63 -18.44 -17.99 4.68
CA GLY A 63 -18.57 -19.00 3.63
C GLY A 63 -17.66 -20.22 3.84
N LEU A 64 -16.46 -20.04 4.40
CA LEU A 64 -15.56 -21.14 4.71
C LEU A 64 -16.10 -22.01 5.85
N GLU A 65 -16.78 -21.41 6.82
CA GLU A 65 -17.42 -22.14 7.92
C GLU A 65 -18.54 -23.04 7.37
N GLU A 66 -19.43 -22.51 6.54
CA GLU A 66 -20.48 -23.31 5.88
C GLU A 66 -19.92 -24.41 4.97
N LEU A 67 -18.81 -24.13 4.26
CA LEU A 67 -18.11 -25.17 3.47
C LEU A 67 -17.50 -26.26 4.36
N THR A 68 -17.03 -25.91 5.56
CA THR A 68 -16.48 -26.86 6.53
C THR A 68 -17.57 -27.77 7.07
N ASP A 69 -18.75 -27.22 7.37
CA ASP A 69 -19.92 -27.98 7.80
C ASP A 69 -20.43 -28.90 6.70
N ALA A 70 -20.57 -28.39 5.48
CA ALA A 70 -20.95 -29.19 4.31
C ALA A 70 -19.96 -30.34 4.07
N ALA A 71 -18.65 -30.08 4.17
CA ALA A 71 -17.61 -31.09 4.04
C ALA A 71 -17.69 -32.14 5.17
N THR A 72 -17.95 -31.70 6.40
CA THR A 72 -18.10 -32.60 7.57
C THR A 72 -19.28 -33.54 7.39
N VAL A 73 -20.43 -33.02 6.96
CA VAL A 73 -21.61 -33.85 6.61
C VAL A 73 -21.27 -34.80 5.46
N GLY A 74 -20.60 -34.31 4.42
CA GLY A 74 -20.15 -35.11 3.27
C GLY A 74 -19.28 -36.31 3.67
N VAL A 75 -18.26 -36.08 4.50
CA VAL A 75 -17.41 -37.14 5.07
C VAL A 75 -18.21 -38.06 5.99
N GLY A 76 -19.19 -37.51 6.72
CA GLY A 76 -20.08 -38.27 7.59
C GLY A 76 -20.82 -39.41 6.86
N TYR A 77 -21.20 -39.22 5.59
CA TYR A 77 -21.84 -40.28 4.79
C TYR A 77 -20.93 -41.47 4.48
N LEU A 78 -19.60 -41.32 4.62
CA LEU A 78 -18.63 -42.38 4.39
C LEU A 78 -18.28 -43.14 5.67
N LEU A 79 -18.78 -42.68 6.83
CA LEU A 79 -18.41 -43.20 8.15
C LEU A 79 -19.58 -43.89 8.86
N PRO A 80 -19.31 -44.85 9.76
CA PRO A 80 -20.33 -45.38 10.67
C PRO A 80 -20.90 -44.26 11.55
N GLN A 81 -22.22 -44.30 11.81
CA GLN A 81 -22.95 -43.26 12.56
C GLN A 81 -22.34 -42.95 13.94
N ALA A 82 -21.79 -43.96 14.63
CA ALA A 82 -21.12 -43.77 15.92
C ALA A 82 -19.81 -42.95 15.85
N MET A 83 -19.20 -42.85 14.66
CA MET A 83 -17.94 -42.14 14.45
C MET A 83 -18.14 -40.72 13.89
N VAL A 84 -19.27 -40.46 13.25
CA VAL A 84 -19.57 -39.16 12.61
C VAL A 84 -19.34 -37.95 13.52
N PRO A 85 -19.83 -37.88 14.78
CA PRO A 85 -19.77 -36.63 15.56
C PRO A 85 -18.36 -36.22 15.97
N TRP A 86 -17.37 -37.11 15.93
CA TRP A 86 -15.99 -36.78 16.33
C TRP A 86 -14.99 -36.97 15.20
N LEU A 87 -15.12 -38.02 14.37
CA LEU A 87 -14.12 -38.36 13.36
C LEU A 87 -14.27 -37.51 12.09
N ALA A 88 -15.49 -37.24 11.64
CA ALA A 88 -15.73 -36.40 10.46
C ALA A 88 -15.17 -34.97 10.63
N PRO A 89 -15.52 -34.22 11.71
CA PRO A 89 -14.97 -32.88 11.92
C PRO A 89 -13.46 -32.91 12.18
N LEU A 90 -12.92 -33.99 12.79
CA LEU A 90 -11.48 -34.13 13.00
C LEU A 90 -10.71 -34.29 11.68
N ILE A 91 -11.24 -35.06 10.72
CA ILE A 91 -10.63 -35.24 9.40
C ILE A 91 -10.66 -33.91 8.64
N VAL A 92 -11.83 -33.28 8.54
CA VAL A 92 -11.99 -32.02 7.80
C VAL A 92 -11.16 -30.91 8.43
N GLY A 93 -11.28 -30.73 9.76
CA GLY A 93 -10.49 -29.76 10.51
C GLY A 93 -8.99 -30.02 10.41
N GLY A 94 -8.56 -31.28 10.40
CA GLY A 94 -7.17 -31.67 10.20
C GLY A 94 -6.63 -31.25 8.83
N VAL A 95 -7.39 -31.47 7.76
CA VAL A 95 -7.02 -31.02 6.40
C VAL A 95 -6.92 -29.50 6.34
N ILE A 96 -7.91 -28.78 6.88
CA ILE A 96 -7.90 -27.30 6.92
C ILE A 96 -6.72 -26.78 7.74
N ALA A 97 -6.40 -27.39 8.88
CA ALA A 97 -5.26 -27.02 9.72
C ALA A 97 -3.92 -27.21 8.99
N ILE A 98 -3.76 -28.30 8.24
CA ILE A 98 -2.56 -28.54 7.43
C ILE A 98 -2.41 -27.46 6.35
N LEU A 99 -3.50 -27.16 5.61
CA LEU A 99 -3.50 -26.11 4.60
C LEU A 99 -3.17 -24.74 5.22
N GLY A 100 -3.77 -24.42 6.37
CA GLY A 100 -3.51 -23.21 7.12
C GLY A 100 -2.05 -23.10 7.58
N LEU A 101 -1.46 -24.20 8.06
CA LEU A 101 -0.05 -24.25 8.46
C LEU A 101 0.88 -23.99 7.27
N ILE A 102 0.61 -24.59 6.11
CA ILE A 102 1.39 -24.36 4.88
C ILE A 102 1.32 -22.89 4.47
N LEU A 103 0.12 -22.30 4.46
CA LEU A 103 -0.05 -20.88 4.12
C LEU A 103 0.63 -19.96 5.14
N LEU A 104 0.54 -20.28 6.43
CA LEU A 104 1.21 -19.53 7.50
C LEU A 104 2.73 -19.56 7.32
N MET A 105 3.31 -20.72 7.05
CA MET A 105 4.75 -20.87 6.83
C MET A 105 5.20 -20.07 5.61
N LYS A 106 4.46 -20.17 4.49
CA LYS A 106 4.76 -19.43 3.26
C LYS A 106 4.62 -17.91 3.47
N GLY A 107 3.54 -17.46 4.09
CA GLY A 107 3.32 -16.05 4.41
C GLY A 107 4.40 -15.50 5.32
N ARG A 108 4.76 -16.22 6.39
CA ARG A 108 5.85 -15.86 7.29
C ARG A 108 7.18 -15.76 6.56
N SER A 109 7.49 -16.71 5.66
CA SER A 109 8.71 -16.68 4.85
C SER A 109 8.76 -15.44 3.95
N ASN A 110 7.66 -15.13 3.26
CA ASN A 110 7.59 -13.96 2.37
C ASN A 110 7.74 -12.63 3.10
N LEU A 111 7.32 -12.56 4.37
CA LEU A 111 7.44 -11.36 5.20
C LEU A 111 8.79 -11.24 5.93
N GLN A 112 9.71 -12.19 5.75
CA GLN A 112 11.03 -12.08 6.38
C GLN A 112 11.77 -10.86 5.83
N PRO A 113 12.42 -10.05 6.68
CA PRO A 113 13.19 -8.88 6.24
C PRO A 113 14.22 -9.22 5.16
N LEU A 114 14.81 -10.42 5.20
CA LEU A 114 15.76 -10.90 4.20
C LEU A 114 15.15 -11.07 2.79
N ASN A 115 13.85 -11.39 2.73
CA ASN A 115 13.09 -11.52 1.47
C ASN A 115 12.44 -10.20 1.04
N LEU A 116 12.27 -9.25 1.97
CA LEU A 116 11.75 -7.91 1.70
C LEU A 116 12.85 -6.89 1.39
N ALA A 117 14.10 -7.17 1.75
CA ALA A 117 15.23 -6.29 1.48
C ALA A 117 15.51 -6.26 -0.03
N PRO A 118 15.53 -5.06 -0.66
CA PRO A 118 15.87 -4.96 -2.07
C PRO A 118 17.34 -5.28 -2.28
N ASN A 119 17.61 -6.49 -2.75
CA ASN A 119 18.98 -6.98 -3.01
C ASN A 119 19.74 -6.07 -3.98
N ARG A 120 19.07 -5.50 -4.98
CA ARG A 120 19.71 -4.61 -5.96
C ARG A 120 19.98 -3.21 -5.43
N THR A 121 19.05 -2.63 -4.67
CA THR A 121 19.23 -1.28 -4.10
C THR A 121 20.35 -1.26 -3.07
N THR A 122 20.47 -2.31 -2.25
CA THR A 122 21.57 -2.42 -1.29
C THR A 122 22.92 -2.62 -1.97
N GLU A 123 22.98 -3.33 -3.10
CA GLU A 123 24.21 -3.49 -3.90
C GLU A 123 24.62 -2.18 -4.59
N SER A 124 23.67 -1.44 -5.18
CA SER A 124 23.92 -0.13 -5.78
C SER A 124 24.41 0.88 -4.73
N LEU A 125 23.75 0.96 -3.56
CA LEU A 125 24.19 1.83 -2.47
C LEU A 125 25.58 1.46 -1.95
N ARG A 126 25.95 0.17 -1.94
CA ARG A 126 27.32 -0.27 -1.60
C ARG A 126 28.34 0.16 -2.65
N LYS A 127 28.02 0.03 -3.95
CA LYS A 127 28.89 0.50 -5.05
C LYS A 127 29.08 2.01 -4.99
N ASP A 128 28.01 2.78 -4.81
CA ASP A 128 28.08 4.23 -4.75
C ASP A 128 28.91 4.72 -3.56
N LYS A 129 28.78 4.04 -2.40
CA LYS A 129 29.60 4.33 -1.23
C LYS A 129 31.09 4.01 -1.46
N ALA A 130 31.40 2.91 -2.16
CA ALA A 130 32.78 2.55 -2.48
C ALA A 130 33.43 3.57 -3.42
N VAL A 131 32.72 4.01 -4.45
CA VAL A 131 33.18 5.05 -5.39
C VAL A 131 33.38 6.39 -4.68
N ALA A 132 32.47 6.78 -3.79
CA ALA A 132 32.63 7.99 -2.99
C ALA A 132 33.86 7.92 -2.07
N GLN A 133 34.14 6.77 -1.45
CA GLN A 133 35.33 6.61 -0.59
C GLN A 133 36.66 6.62 -1.35
N GLU A 134 36.70 6.14 -2.60
CA GLU A 134 37.88 6.25 -3.46
C GLU A 134 38.18 7.69 -3.88
N GLN A 135 37.16 8.54 -4.04
CA GLN A 135 37.33 9.95 -4.41
C GLN A 135 37.91 10.82 -3.27
N PHE A 136 37.76 10.40 -2.01
CA PHE A 136 38.24 11.14 -0.84
C PHE A 136 39.57 10.62 -0.27
N ARG A 137 40.25 9.71 -0.98
CA ARG A 137 41.48 9.07 -0.52
C ARG A 137 42.68 9.41 -1.39
#